data_AF-A0A9P3PH29-F1
#
_entry.id   AF-A0A9P3PH29-F1
#
_cell.length_a   1.000
_cell.length_b   1.000
_cell.length_c   1.000
_cell.angle_alpha   90.00
_cell.angle_beta   90.00
_cell.angle_gamma   90.00
#
_symmetry.space_group_name_H-M   'P 1'
#
loop_
_entity.id
_entity.type
_entity.pdbx_description
1 polymer ?
#
loop_
_entity_poly.entity_id
_entity_poly.type
_entity_poly.pdbx_seq_one_letter_code
_entity_poly.pdbx_strand_id
1 'polypeptide(L)'
;MRRSVSSRNRVAEKAIDALKEYSPDEAKVIRSGNLTRVHASDLVPGDIISVAVGDRIPADCRVLSVSSSSFRVDQAILTGESVSVNKSVETVEDAGAVKQDMINMPFQERLL
;
A
#
# COMPACT_ATOMS: atom_id res chain seq x y z
N MET A 1 -10.97 24.49 -43.78
CA MET A 1 -9.80 23.73 -43.29
C MET A 1 -9.61 24.00 -41.79
N ARG A 2 -10.28 23.24 -40.90
CA ARG A 2 -10.16 23.44 -39.43
C ARG A 2 -8.90 22.71 -38.95
N ARG A 3 -7.94 23.44 -38.38
CA ARG A 3 -6.69 22.88 -37.87
C ARG A 3 -6.96 22.02 -36.64
N SER A 4 -6.57 20.75 -36.73
CA SER A 4 -6.59 19.75 -35.67
C SER A 4 -5.76 20.20 -34.48
N VAL A 5 -6.39 20.43 -33.33
CA VAL A 5 -5.71 20.62 -32.04
C VAL A 5 -5.91 19.33 -31.24
N SER A 6 -4.98 18.38 -31.34
CA SER A 6 -5.01 17.16 -30.51
C SER A 6 -3.62 16.55 -30.30
N SER A 7 -2.61 17.36 -29.96
CA SER A 7 -1.27 16.85 -29.61
C SER A 7 -0.68 17.40 -28.30
N ARG A 8 -1.46 18.11 -27.48
CA ARG A 8 -0.96 18.68 -26.20
C ARG A 8 -1.19 17.81 -24.97
N ASN A 9 -2.01 16.76 -25.02
CA ASN A 9 -2.32 15.95 -23.83
C ASN A 9 -1.37 14.77 -23.60
N ARG A 10 -0.75 14.25 -24.66
CA ARG A 10 -0.03 12.97 -24.63
C ARG A 10 1.36 13.04 -23.99
N VAL A 11 1.97 14.23 -23.92
CA VAL A 11 3.29 14.44 -23.29
C VAL A 11 3.16 14.61 -21.78
N ALA A 12 2.06 15.22 -21.32
CA ALA A 12 1.75 15.37 -19.90
C ALA A 12 1.40 14.02 -19.26
N GLU A 13 0.55 13.21 -19.91
CA GLU A 13 0.24 11.84 -19.46
C GLU A 13 1.49 10.94 -19.39
N LYS A 14 2.36 11.01 -20.41
CA LYS A 14 3.63 10.26 -20.42
C LYS A 14 4.62 10.69 -19.34
N ALA A 15 4.67 11.97 -18.99
CA ALA A 15 5.53 12.45 -17.92
C ALA A 15 5.05 11.97 -16.54
N ILE A 16 3.73 11.87 -16.35
CA ILE A 16 3.12 11.31 -15.13
C ILE A 16 3.35 9.80 -15.05
N ASP A 17 3.22 9.06 -16.15
CA ASP A 17 3.50 7.62 -16.20
C ASP A 17 4.99 7.30 -15.97
N ALA A 18 5.91 8.08 -16.53
CA ALA A 18 7.36 7.92 -16.31
C ALA A 18 7.78 8.25 -14.86
N LEU A 19 7.03 9.12 -14.17
CA LEU A 19 7.22 9.39 -12.74
C LEU A 19 6.64 8.27 -11.86
N LYS A 20 5.57 7.58 -12.30
CA LYS A 20 5.01 6.40 -11.63
C LYS A 20 5.93 5.18 -11.68
N GLU A 21 6.84 5.11 -12.65
CA GLU A 21 7.80 4.01 -12.84
C GLU A 21 9.10 4.13 -12.02
N TYR A 22 9.38 5.29 -11.40
CA TYR A 22 10.71 5.57 -10.80
C TYR A 22 10.75 5.62 -9.27
N SER A 23 10.07 4.69 -8.62
CA SER A 23 10.51 4.15 -7.33
C SER A 23 10.09 2.69 -7.28
N PRO A 24 11.03 1.73 -7.32
CA PRO A 24 10.67 0.37 -6.99
C PRO A 24 10.34 0.36 -5.50
N ASP A 25 9.04 0.44 -5.16
CA ASP A 25 8.57 0.05 -3.84
C ASP A 25 8.95 -1.44 -3.70
N GLU A 26 10.02 -1.71 -2.95
CA GLU A 26 10.43 -3.07 -2.62
C GLU A 26 9.63 -3.55 -1.40
N ALA A 27 9.16 -4.79 -1.47
CA ALA A 27 8.54 -5.48 -0.36
C ALA A 27 9.50 -6.52 0.21
N LYS A 28 9.59 -6.61 1.55
CA LYS A 28 10.31 -7.68 2.24
C LYS A 28 9.33 -8.85 2.42
N VAL A 29 9.59 -9.96 1.76
CA VAL A 29 8.70 -11.13 1.72
C VAL A 29 9.41 -12.35 2.26
N ILE A 30 8.69 -13.15 3.05
CA ILE A 30 9.14 -14.43 3.56
C ILE A 30 8.62 -15.53 2.63
N ARG A 31 9.50 -16.06 1.78
CA ARG A 31 9.20 -17.21 0.90
C ARG A 31 10.15 -18.34 1.23
N SER A 32 9.64 -19.56 1.33
CA SER A 32 10.44 -20.75 1.68
C SER A 32 11.26 -20.57 2.97
N GLY A 33 10.71 -19.85 3.95
CA GLY A 33 11.36 -19.55 5.23
C GLY A 33 12.47 -18.48 5.19
N ASN A 34 12.74 -17.89 4.03
CA ASN A 34 13.80 -16.89 3.85
C ASN A 34 13.22 -15.51 3.59
N LEU A 35 13.81 -14.48 4.23
CA LEU A 35 13.47 -13.09 3.96
C LEU A 35 14.14 -12.64 2.66
N THR A 36 13.34 -12.23 1.70
CA THR A 36 13.78 -11.77 0.37
C THR A 36 13.16 -10.42 0.06
N ARG A 37 13.80 -9.66 -0.84
CA ARG A 37 13.22 -8.42 -1.37
C ARG A 37 12.73 -8.68 -2.79
N VAL A 38 11.52 -8.25 -3.07
CA VAL A 38 10.89 -8.31 -4.40
C VAL A 38 10.25 -6.98 -4.71
N HIS A 39 9.97 -6.68 -5.98
CA HIS A 39 9.17 -5.52 -6.30
C HIS A 39 7.75 -5.71 -5.73
N ALA A 40 7.13 -4.65 -5.23
CA ALA A 40 5.76 -4.70 -4.74
C ALA A 40 4.77 -5.16 -5.83
N SER A 41 5.10 -4.93 -7.11
CA SER A 41 4.36 -5.46 -8.27
C SER A 41 4.37 -6.99 -8.38
N ASP A 42 5.36 -7.65 -7.77
CA ASP A 42 5.57 -9.10 -7.84
C ASP A 42 4.97 -9.83 -6.62
N LEU A 43 4.28 -9.08 -5.74
CA LEU A 43 3.53 -9.65 -4.63
C LEU A 43 2.29 -10.37 -5.13
N VAL A 44 2.01 -11.51 -4.50
CA VAL A 44 0.81 -12.31 -4.80
C VAL A 44 0.01 -12.58 -3.52
N PRO A 45 -1.32 -12.75 -3.59
CA PRO A 45 -2.11 -13.16 -2.45
C PRO A 45 -1.55 -14.44 -1.82
N GLY A 46 -1.34 -14.41 -0.49
CA GLY A 46 -0.72 -15.49 0.26
C GLY A 46 0.76 -15.26 0.62
N ASP A 47 1.42 -14.26 0.02
CA ASP A 47 2.74 -13.83 0.47
C ASP A 47 2.70 -13.33 1.92
N ILE A 48 3.72 -13.71 2.70
CA ILE A 48 3.94 -13.18 4.04
C ILE A 48 4.94 -12.03 3.92
N ILE A 49 4.50 -10.82 4.21
CA ILE A 49 5.37 -9.64 4.17
C ILE A 49 5.82 -9.23 5.57
N SER A 50 7.01 -8.62 5.66
CA SER A 50 7.54 -8.01 6.87
C SER A 50 7.63 -6.51 6.70
N VAL A 51 7.01 -5.76 7.61
CA VAL A 51 6.98 -4.29 7.59
C VAL A 51 7.58 -3.77 8.88
N ALA A 52 8.37 -2.70 8.79
CA ALA A 52 8.96 -1.99 9.91
C ALA A 52 8.61 -0.49 9.87
N VAL A 53 9.01 0.24 10.91
CA VAL A 53 8.82 1.69 10.97
C VAL A 53 9.51 2.37 9.79
N GLY A 54 8.77 3.23 9.09
CA GLY A 54 9.23 3.95 7.90
C GLY A 54 9.01 3.21 6.59
N ASP A 55 8.67 1.92 6.62
CA ASP A 55 8.23 1.20 5.42
C ASP A 55 6.81 1.63 5.04
N ARG A 56 6.53 1.70 3.74
CA ARG A 56 5.16 1.78 3.22
C ARG A 56 4.52 0.41 3.20
N ILE A 57 3.19 0.37 3.27
CA ILE A 57 2.43 -0.86 3.07
C ILE A 57 2.40 -1.19 1.56
N PRO A 58 3.00 -2.29 1.10
CA PRO A 58 3.17 -2.55 -0.33
C PRO A 58 1.91 -3.13 -1.00
N ALA A 59 0.99 -3.71 -0.23
CA ALA A 59 -0.29 -4.25 -0.67
C ALA A 59 -1.27 -4.28 0.51
N ASP A 60 -2.58 -4.34 0.25
CA ASP A 60 -3.57 -4.58 1.29
C ASP A 60 -3.33 -5.94 1.95
N CYS A 61 -3.12 -5.94 3.27
CA CYS A 61 -2.66 -7.13 4.00
C CYS A 61 -3.47 -7.37 5.26
N ARG A 62 -3.44 -8.61 5.74
CA ARG A 62 -3.94 -8.99 7.08
C ARG A 62 -2.76 -9.06 8.05
N VAL A 63 -2.86 -8.42 9.21
CA VAL A 63 -1.83 -8.54 10.25
C VAL A 63 -1.82 -9.97 10.80
N LEU A 64 -0.67 -10.65 10.71
CA LEU A 64 -0.52 -12.01 11.25
C LEU A 64 0.16 -12.03 12.62
N SER A 65 1.11 -11.12 12.84
CA SER A 65 1.86 -11.00 14.09
C SER A 65 2.42 -9.58 14.20
N VAL A 66 2.55 -9.10 15.44
CA VAL A 66 3.19 -7.81 15.75
C VAL A 66 4.30 -8.07 16.77
N SER A 67 5.54 -7.92 16.34
CA SER A 67 6.73 -8.16 17.19
C SER A 67 7.09 -6.95 18.07
N SER A 68 6.50 -5.78 17.80
CA SER A 68 6.75 -4.53 18.52
C SER A 68 5.65 -4.24 19.56
N SER A 69 5.87 -3.25 20.43
CA SER A 69 4.85 -2.82 21.41
C SER A 69 3.61 -2.17 20.78
N SER A 70 3.76 -1.56 19.62
CA SER A 70 2.64 -1.03 18.83
C SER A 70 2.99 -1.03 17.34
N PHE A 71 1.99 -1.20 16.48
CA PHE A 71 2.13 -1.09 15.04
C PHE A 71 1.12 -0.06 14.54
N ARG A 72 1.60 1.16 14.28
CA ARG A 72 0.78 2.28 13.85
C ARG A 72 0.98 2.53 12.36
N VAL A 73 -0.12 2.73 11.65
CA VAL A 73 -0.13 3.03 10.23
C VAL A 73 -0.81 4.37 10.03
N ASP A 74 -0.15 5.28 9.31
CA ASP A 74 -0.78 6.51 8.84
C ASP A 74 -1.78 6.13 7.74
N GLN A 75 -3.02 6.61 7.88
CA GLN A 75 -4.11 6.34 6.94
C GLN A 75 -4.67 7.62 6.31
N ALA A 76 -3.95 8.73 6.43
CA ALA A 76 -4.42 10.04 6.01
C ALA A 76 -4.81 10.10 4.53
N ILE A 77 -4.13 9.34 3.67
CA ILE A 77 -4.43 9.30 2.23
C ILE A 77 -5.76 8.57 1.97
N LEU A 78 -6.12 7.60 2.80
CA LEU A 78 -7.31 6.76 2.62
C LEU A 78 -8.56 7.27 3.33
N THR A 79 -8.40 7.85 4.53
CA THR A 79 -9.53 8.31 5.36
C THR A 79 -9.70 9.82 5.35
N GLY A 80 -8.67 10.57 4.93
CA GLY A 80 -8.63 12.04 5.07
C GLY A 80 -8.34 12.50 6.50
N GLU A 81 -8.16 11.59 7.44
CA GLU A 81 -7.85 11.89 8.84
C GLU A 81 -6.36 11.68 9.10
N SER A 82 -5.65 12.71 9.54
CA SER A 82 -4.20 12.64 9.85
C SER A 82 -3.85 11.90 11.14
N VAL A 83 -4.72 10.99 11.60
CA VAL A 83 -4.52 10.24 12.84
C VAL A 83 -4.04 8.84 12.51
N SER A 84 -2.84 8.51 13.00
CA SER A 84 -2.31 7.14 12.88
C SER A 84 -3.19 6.13 13.62
N VAL A 85 -3.53 5.03 12.94
CA VAL A 85 -4.36 3.96 13.49
C VAL A 85 -3.46 2.84 14.00
N ASN A 86 -3.68 2.40 15.24
CA ASN A 86 -2.98 1.24 15.78
C ASN A 86 -3.60 -0.04 15.22
N LYS A 87 -2.76 -0.91 14.67
CA LYS A 87 -3.17 -2.15 14.03
C LYS A 87 -2.95 -3.33 14.96
N SER A 88 -3.86 -4.31 14.91
CA SER A 88 -3.84 -5.49 15.78
C SER A 88 -4.08 -6.78 14.99
N VAL A 89 -3.80 -7.91 15.63
CA VAL A 89 -4.08 -9.24 15.05
C VAL A 89 -5.53 -9.68 15.25
N GLU A 90 -6.29 -8.97 16.09
CA GLU A 90 -7.64 -9.36 16.49
C GLU A 90 -8.61 -9.36 15.29
N THR A 91 -9.63 -10.21 15.36
CA THR A 91 -10.68 -10.25 14.33
C THR A 91 -11.61 -9.06 14.51
N VAL A 92 -11.96 -8.42 13.40
CA VAL A 92 -13.04 -7.43 13.36
C VAL A 92 -14.30 -8.21 13.01
N GLU A 93 -15.25 -8.29 13.95
CA GLU A 93 -16.47 -9.10 13.81
C GLU A 93 -17.50 -8.48 12.86
N ASP A 94 -17.48 -7.15 12.74
CA ASP A 94 -18.38 -6.43 11.86
C ASP A 94 -17.95 -6.58 10.39
N ALA A 95 -18.74 -7.35 9.63
CA ALA A 95 -18.56 -7.53 8.20
C ALA A 95 -18.81 -6.25 7.37
N GLY A 96 -19.51 -5.26 7.95
CA GLY A 96 -19.78 -3.94 7.37
C GLY A 96 -18.82 -2.85 7.84
N ALA A 97 -17.77 -3.22 8.58
CA ALA A 97 -16.81 -2.26 9.13
C ALA A 97 -16.26 -1.33 8.04
N VAL A 98 -16.20 -0.03 8.35
CA VAL A 98 -15.52 0.93 7.48
C VAL A 98 -14.01 0.74 7.55
N LYS A 99 -13.25 1.23 6.56
CA LYS A 99 -11.78 1.04 6.50
C LYS A 99 -11.05 1.47 7.77
N GLN A 100 -11.57 2.48 8.47
CA GLN A 100 -11.00 2.98 9.71
C GLN A 100 -11.09 1.96 10.86
N ASP A 101 -12.17 1.18 10.93
CA ASP A 101 -12.41 0.17 11.96
C ASP A 101 -11.71 -1.16 11.64
N MET A 102 -11.21 -1.33 10.41
CA MET A 102 -10.42 -2.50 10.01
C MET A 102 -8.99 -2.42 10.59
N ILE A 103 -8.89 -2.50 11.91
CA ILE A 103 -7.63 -2.43 12.67
C ILE A 103 -6.70 -3.60 12.39
N ASN A 104 -7.20 -4.67 11.79
CA ASN A 104 -6.40 -5.83 11.40
C ASN A 104 -5.97 -5.84 9.93
N MET A 105 -6.34 -4.79 9.19
CA MET A 105 -5.99 -4.61 7.79
C MET A 105 -5.18 -3.32 7.61
N PRO A 106 -3.84 -3.39 7.48
CA PRO A 106 -3.06 -2.35 6.84
C PRO A 106 -3.38 -2.32 5.33
N PHE A 107 -3.58 -1.11 4.81
CA PHE A 107 -3.93 -0.89 3.40
C PHE A 107 -2.76 -0.23 2.66
N GLN A 108 -2.62 -0.55 1.37
CA GLN A 108 -1.72 0.13 0.47
C GLN A 108 -2.27 1.51 0.13
N GLU A 109 -1.50 2.54 0.44
CA GLU A 109 -1.85 3.92 0.12
C GLU A 109 -1.25 4.31 -1.24
N ARG A 110 -1.99 4.10 -2.33
CA ARG A 110 -1.60 4.59 -3.65
C ARG A 110 -2.71 5.45 -4.25
N LEU A 111 -2.39 6.71 -4.56
CA LEU A 111 -3.19 7.56 -5.44
C LEU A 111 -3.03 7.04 -6.88
N LEU A 112 -4.15 6.73 -7.53
CA LEU A 112 -4.21 6.43 -8.97
C LEU A 112 -3.89 7.67 -9.80
#